data_AF-A0AAW8H330-F1
#
_entry.id   AF-A0AAW8H330-F1
#
_cell.length_a   1.000
_cell.length_b   1.000
_cell.length_c   1.000
_cell.angle_alpha   90.00
_cell.angle_beta   90.00
_cell.angle_gamma   90.00
#
_symmetry.space_group_name_H-M   'P 1'
#
loop_
_entity.id
_entity.type
_entity.pdbx_description
1 polymer ?
#
loop_
_entity_poly.entity_id
_entity_poly.type
_entity_poly.pdbx_seq_one_letter_code
_entity_poly.pdbx_strand_id
1 'polypeptide(L)' 'MGGEGIPPEVHDAFDEWLLVLDGELPLVVDNQWFTLSAGEYVVVPRGKTHHVPPGSVGTLLLVDINAPTA' A
#
# COMPACT_ATOMS: atom_id res chain seq x y z
N MET A 1 5.26 4.90 -9.98
CA MET A 1 4.13 5.84 -9.96
C MET A 1 4.68 7.26 -10.07
N GLY A 2 4.08 8.08 -10.93
CA GLY A 2 4.53 9.44 -11.25
C GLY A 2 3.35 10.40 -11.37
N GLY A 3 2.80 10.83 -10.22
CA GLY A 3 1.90 11.98 -10.16
C GLY A 3 0.53 11.74 -9.53
N GLU A 4 -0.32 10.88 -10.10
CA GLU A 4 -1.75 10.83 -9.73
C GLU A 4 -2.08 9.99 -8.48
N GLY A 5 -1.15 9.15 -8.02
CA GLY A 5 -1.41 8.20 -6.92
C GLY A 5 -2.25 6.98 -7.35
N ILE A 6 -2.76 6.24 -6.37
CA ILE A 6 -3.68 5.10 -6.51
C ILE A 6 -4.91 5.44 -5.68
N PRO A 7 -6.13 5.37 -6.23
CA PRO A 7 -7.34 5.73 -5.49
C PRO A 7 -7.62 4.80 -4.31
N PRO A 8 -8.50 5.19 -3.38
CA PRO A 8 -8.92 4.34 -2.26
C PRO A 8 -9.54 3.02 -2.67
N GLU A 9 -9.05 1.95 -2.06
CA GLU A 9 -9.56 0.59 -2.24
C GLU A 9 -9.62 -0.19 -0.91
N VAL A 10 -10.37 -1.28 -0.92
CA VAL A 10 -10.54 -2.20 0.22
C VAL A 10 -10.77 -3.61 -0.32
N HIS A 11 -10.14 -4.59 0.33
CA HIS A 11 -10.27 -6.00 0.00
C HIS A 11 -10.71 -6.78 1.23
N ASP A 12 -11.87 -7.44 1.17
CA ASP A 12 -12.41 -8.20 2.30
C ASP A 12 -11.85 -9.63 2.40
N ALA A 13 -11.28 -10.13 1.30
CA ALA A 13 -10.89 -11.54 1.16
C ALA A 13 -9.43 -11.82 1.54
N PHE A 14 -8.54 -10.84 1.42
CA PHE A 14 -7.09 -11.01 1.59
C PHE A 14 -6.45 -9.80 2.24
N ASP A 15 -5.34 -10.05 2.92
CA ASP A 15 -4.43 -8.98 3.36
C ASP A 15 -3.53 -8.61 2.17
N GLU A 16 -2.98 -7.40 2.15
CA GLU A 16 -2.09 -6.96 1.08
C GLU A 16 -0.77 -6.43 1.63
N TRP A 17 0.34 -6.71 0.96
CA TRP A 17 1.61 -6.03 1.20
C TRP A 17 1.86 -4.95 0.15
N LEU A 18 2.17 -3.76 0.64
CA LEU A 18 2.60 -2.62 -0.16
C LEU A 18 4.10 -2.40 0.11
N LEU A 19 4.95 -2.85 -0.81
CA LEU A 19 6.42 -2.76 -0.71
C LEU A 19 6.97 -1.74 -1.71
N VAL A 20 7.72 -0.75 -1.22
CA VAL A 20 8.42 0.21 -2.09
C VAL A 20 9.70 -0.44 -2.60
N LEU A 21 9.79 -0.65 -3.92
CA LEU A 21 10.99 -1.20 -4.56
C LEU A 21 12.02 -0.11 -4.90
N ASP A 22 11.55 1.11 -5.17
CA ASP A 22 12.38 2.26 -5.53
C ASP A 22 11.63 3.55 -5.18
N GLY A 23 12.37 4.62 -4.85
CA GLY A 23 11.82 5.92 -4.49
C GLY A 23 11.28 6.02 -3.05
N GLU A 24 10.37 6.98 -2.86
CA GLU A 24 9.69 7.24 -1.59
C GLU A 24 8.20 7.50 -1.88
N LEU A 25 7.32 6.77 -1.20
CA LEU A 25 5.89 6.84 -1.44
C LEU A 25 5.12 7.13 -0.15
N PRO A 26 4.23 8.14 -0.15
CA PRO A 26 3.21 8.24 0.88
C PRO A 26 2.19 7.11 0.72
N LEU A 27 1.78 6.51 1.83
CA LEU A 27 0.67 5.55 1.91
C LEU A 27 -0.29 5.98 3.00
N VAL A 28 -1.58 5.78 2.76
CA VAL A 28 -2.60 5.95 3.79
C VAL A 28 -3.30 4.62 3.99
N VAL A 29 -3.28 4.09 5.22
CA VAL A 29 -3.93 2.83 5.60
C VAL A 29 -4.78 3.07 6.83
N ASP A 30 -6.08 2.78 6.76
CA ASP A 30 -7.05 3.00 7.85
C ASP A 30 -6.96 4.42 8.46
N ASN A 31 -6.84 5.44 7.59
CA ASN A 31 -6.63 6.86 7.92
C ASN A 31 -5.29 7.20 8.58
N GLN A 32 -4.37 6.25 8.72
CA GLN A 32 -3.01 6.49 9.20
C GLN A 32 -2.06 6.74 8.01
N TRP A 33 -1.23 7.76 8.15
CA TRP A 33 -0.23 8.13 7.14
C TRP A 33 1.10 7.46 7.41
N PHE A 34 1.72 6.97 6.34
CA PHE A 34 3.05 6.42 6.29
C PHE A 34 3.81 7.07 5.14
N THR A 35 5.12 7.24 5.32
CA THR A 35 6.04 7.54 4.21
C THR A 35 7.05 6.41 4.18
N LEU A 36 7.03 5.63 3.11
CA LEU A 36 7.89 4.46 2.95
C LEU A 36 8.98 4.74 1.92
N SER A 37 10.21 4.45 2.29
CA SER A 37 11.38 4.44 1.39
C SER A 37 11.58 3.06 0.75
N ALA A 38 12.42 3.00 -0.29
CA ALA A 38 12.83 1.76 -0.92
C ALA A 38 13.30 0.70 0.11
N GLY A 39 12.70 -0.49 0.02
CA GLY A 39 12.90 -1.62 0.94
C GLY A 39 11.90 -1.68 2.11
N GLU A 40 11.13 -0.62 2.35
CA GLU A 40 10.11 -0.59 3.40
C GLU A 40 8.75 -1.02 2.87
N TYR A 41 7.95 -1.61 3.76
CA TYR A 41 6.62 -2.08 3.43
C TYR A 41 5.62 -1.84 4.56
N VAL A 42 4.34 -1.84 4.21
CA VAL A 42 3.23 -1.95 5.16
C VAL A 42 2.35 -3.13 4.78
N VAL A 43 1.76 -3.77 5.79
CA VAL A 43 0.70 -4.76 5.61
C VAL A 43 -0.63 -4.08 5.80
N VAL A 44 -1.50 -4.17 4.81
CA VAL A 44 -2.90 -3.77 4.92
C VAL A 44 -3.72 -4.99 5.30
N PRO A 45 -4.26 -5.07 6.53
CA PRO A 45 -5.18 -6.15 6.87
C PRO A 45 -6.44 -6.06 6.01
N ARG A 46 -7.03 -7.21 5.67
CA ARG A 46 -8.33 -7.28 4.98
C ARG A 46 -9.38 -6.42 5.66
N GLY A 47 -10.27 -5.82 4.87
CA GLY A 47 -11.32 -4.91 5.32
C GLY A 47 -10.81 -3.53 5.73
N LYS A 48 -9.52 -3.20 5.55
CA LYS A 48 -8.97 -1.87 5.77
C LYS A 48 -8.81 -1.12 4.46
N THR A 49 -9.35 0.09 4.41
CA THR A 49 -9.19 1.00 3.28
C THR A 49 -7.75 1.49 3.22
N HIS A 50 -7.19 1.53 2.02
CA HIS A 50 -5.88 2.11 1.78
C HIS A 50 -5.81 2.81 0.42
N HIS A 51 -4.82 3.70 0.26
CA HIS A 51 -4.55 4.40 -1.00
C HIS A 51 -3.13 4.97 -1.05
N VAL A 52 -2.71 5.36 -2.25
CA VAL A 52 -1.45 6.09 -2.49
C VAL A 52 -1.80 7.52 -2.89
N PRO A 53 -1.47 8.55 -2.09
CA PRO A 53 -1.71 9.94 -2.47
C PRO A 53 -0.98 10.36 -3.76
N PRO A 54 -1.47 11.41 -4.45
CA PRO A 54 -0.75 12.07 -5.53
C PRO A 54 0.63 12.56 -5.10
N GLY A 55 1.54 12.76 -6.07
CA GLY A 55 2.91 13.25 -5.83
C GLY A 55 3.94 12.15 -5.56
N SER A 56 3.51 10.88 -5.59
CA SER A 56 4.38 9.71 -5.44
C SER A 56 5.40 9.61 -6.58
N VAL A 57 6.65 9.25 -6.24
CA VAL A 57 7.74 8.97 -7.18
C VAL A 57 8.40 7.66 -6.79
N GLY A 58 8.46 6.70 -7.72
CA GLY A 58 9.13 5.42 -7.47
C GLY A 58 8.38 4.21 -8.00
N THR A 59 8.63 3.02 -7.44
CA THR A 59 7.97 1.77 -7.84
C THR A 59 7.41 1.08 -6.60
N LEU A 60 6.12 0.72 -6.66
CA LEU A 60 5.42 -0.01 -5.60
C LEU A 60 5.09 -1.42 -6.11
N LEU A 61 5.39 -2.43 -5.30
CA LEU A 61 4.93 -3.80 -5.49
C LEU A 61 3.75 -4.05 -4.55
N LEU A 62 2.64 -4.50 -5.13
CA LEU A 62 1.44 -4.92 -4.43
C LEU A 62 1.39 -6.45 -4.44
N VAL A 63 1.14 -7.07 -3.28
CA VAL A 63 1.09 -8.53 -3.14
C VAL A 63 -0.16 -8.94 -2.36
N ASP A 64 -1.09 -9.62 -3.04
CA ASP A 64 -2.27 -10.22 -2.42
C ASP A 64 -1.87 -11.45 -1.58
N ILE A 65 -2.16 -11.42 -0.30
CA ILE A 65 -1.84 -12.50 0.64
C ILE A 65 -3.09 -13.29 0.94
N ASN A 66 -3.23 -14.39 0.18
CA ASN A 66 -4.25 -15.40 0.41
C ASN A 66 -3.75 -16.46 1.40
N ALA A 67 -3.60 -16.07 2.67
CA ALA A 67 -3.32 -17.01 3.75
C ALA A 67 -4.64 -17.46 4.42
N PRO A 68 -4.80 -18.76 4.74
CA PRO A 68 -5.88 -19.21 5.60
C PRO A 68 -5.84 -18.44 6.92
N THR A 69 -7.00 -17.99 7.41
CA THR A 69 -7.08 -17.50 8.79
C THR A 69 -6.71 -18.64 9.74
N ALA A 70 -5.74 -18.40 10.61
CA ALA A 70 -5.33 -19.34 11.65
C ALA A 70 -6.49 -19.68 12.60
#